data_AF-A0A8H9JVU4-F1
#
_entry.id   AF-A0A8H9JVU4-F1
#
_cell.length_a   1.000
_cell.length_b   1.000
_cell.length_c   1.000
_cell.angle_alpha   90.00
_cell.angle_beta   90.00
_cell.angle_gamma   90.00
#
_symmetry.space_group_name_H-M   'P 1'
#
loop_
_entity.id
_entity.type
_entity.pdbx_description
1 polymer ?
#
loop_
_entity_poly.entity_id
_entity_poly.type
_entity_poly.pdbx_seq_one_letter_code
_entity_poly.pdbx_strand_id
1 'polypeptide(L)'
;MKLTWYFPPYHKQSFYNLMAPFFAEKIWRHRFPYLINTPEKIWGILKENDKAIGFSSYTVAKKGIELGEIYGLTEEIWVQIALNTLKKIDK
;
A
#
# COMPACT_ATOMS: atom_id res chain seq x y z
N MET A 1 3.69 13.50 8.27
CA MET A 1 3.31 12.29 7.51
C MET A 1 2.54 12.69 6.23
N LYS A 2 2.75 11.98 5.12
CA LYS A 2 2.07 12.25 3.83
C LYS A 2 1.56 10.96 3.21
N LEU A 3 0.26 10.90 2.87
CA LEU A 3 -0.35 9.79 2.13
C LEU A 3 -0.24 10.06 0.63
N THR A 4 0.25 9.07 -0.13
CA THR A 4 0.31 9.12 -1.60
C THR A 4 -0.42 7.93 -2.17
N TRP A 5 -1.29 8.16 -3.14
CA TRP A 5 -2.00 7.10 -3.86
C TRP A 5 -1.37 6.85 -5.23
N TYR A 6 -1.26 5.58 -5.62
CA TYR A 6 -0.76 5.13 -6.91
C TYR A 6 -1.88 4.38 -7.64
N PHE A 7 -2.43 5.01 -8.70
CA PHE A 7 -3.49 4.44 -9.53
C PHE A 7 -2.92 3.95 -10.85
N PRO A 8 -3.22 2.72 -11.28
CA PRO A 8 -2.79 2.26 -12.59
C PRO A 8 -3.37 3.11 -13.74
N PRO A 9 -2.57 3.40 -14.79
CA PRO A 9 -1.13 3.19 -14.87
C PRO A 9 -0.36 4.28 -14.09
N TYR A 10 0.65 3.88 -13.31
CA TYR A 10 1.56 4.79 -12.62
C TYR A 10 3.03 4.46 -12.88
N HIS A 11 3.91 5.42 -12.62
CA HIS A 11 5.35 5.25 -12.78
C HIS A 11 5.90 4.24 -11.75
N LYS A 12 6.12 2.99 -12.16
CA LYS A 12 6.50 1.89 -11.25
C LYS A 12 7.78 2.17 -10.45
N GLN A 13 8.74 2.89 -11.03
CA GLN A 13 9.99 3.22 -10.33
C GLN A 13 9.73 4.08 -9.09
N SER A 14 8.82 5.05 -9.15
CA SER A 14 8.57 5.94 -7.99
C SER A 14 7.84 5.20 -6.86
N PHE A 15 7.01 4.21 -7.21
CA PHE A 15 6.42 3.28 -6.24
C PHE A 15 7.48 2.38 -5.61
N TYR A 16 8.30 1.69 -6.42
CA TYR A 16 9.29 0.75 -5.91
C TYR A 16 10.41 1.43 -5.13
N ASN A 17 10.78 2.67 -5.45
CA ASN A 17 11.73 3.44 -4.62
C ASN A 17 11.28 3.57 -3.16
N LEU A 18 9.97 3.55 -2.90
CA LEU A 18 9.41 3.68 -1.55
C LEU A 18 9.08 2.32 -0.92
N MET A 19 8.55 1.40 -1.72
CA MET A 19 8.10 0.08 -1.26
C MET A 19 9.21 -0.98 -1.26
N ALA A 20 10.38 -0.70 -1.87
CA ALA A 20 11.48 -1.65 -1.97
C ALA A 20 11.80 -2.40 -0.66
N PRO A 21 11.86 -1.75 0.53
CA PRO A 21 12.05 -2.45 1.80
C PRO A 21 11.05 -3.59 2.00
N PHE A 22 9.75 -3.32 1.82
CA PHE A 22 8.66 -4.27 2.03
C PHE A 22 8.66 -5.43 1.02
N PHE A 23 9.15 -5.21 -0.20
CA PHE A 23 9.19 -6.25 -1.24
C PHE A 23 10.49 -7.06 -1.24
N ALA A 24 11.63 -6.44 -0.90
CA ALA A 24 12.95 -7.05 -1.09
C ALA A 24 13.51 -7.72 0.18
N GLU A 25 13.31 -7.11 1.35
CA GLU A 25 13.96 -7.60 2.56
C GLU A 25 13.35 -8.92 3.03
N LYS A 26 14.21 -9.81 3.55
CA LYS A 26 13.82 -11.17 3.94
C LYS A 26 12.72 -11.20 5.00
N ILE A 27 12.79 -10.28 5.98
CA ILE A 27 11.81 -10.19 7.07
C ILE A 27 10.41 -9.90 6.50
N TRP A 28 10.31 -8.94 5.58
CA TRP A 28 9.04 -8.56 4.98
C TRP A 28 8.52 -9.60 3.99
N ARG A 29 9.40 -10.25 3.21
CA ARG A 29 8.99 -11.37 2.36
C ARG A 29 8.46 -12.56 3.15
N HIS A 30 8.99 -12.81 4.35
CA HIS A 30 8.45 -13.86 5.21
C HIS A 30 7.10 -13.46 5.83
N ARG A 31 6.95 -12.18 6.22
CA ARG A 31 5.71 -11.65 6.81
C ARG A 31 4.59 -11.52 5.77
N PHE A 32 4.92 -11.15 4.53
CA PHE A 32 3.97 -10.95 3.44
C PHE A 32 4.44 -11.70 2.17
N PRO A 33 4.38 -13.04 2.18
CA PRO A 33 4.90 -13.86 1.08
C PRO A 33 4.15 -13.65 -0.24
N TYR A 34 2.93 -13.13 -0.18
CA TYR A 34 2.07 -12.86 -1.34
C TYR A 34 1.95 -11.36 -1.65
N LEU A 35 2.80 -10.51 -1.06
CA LEU A 35 2.83 -9.08 -1.39
C LEU A 35 3.36 -8.90 -2.81
N ILE A 36 2.43 -8.79 -3.75
CA ILE A 36 2.72 -8.59 -5.17
C ILE A 36 2.05 -7.32 -5.68
N ASN A 37 2.73 -6.65 -6.61
CA ASN A 37 2.18 -5.50 -7.33
C ASN A 37 1.67 -5.93 -8.71
N THR A 38 0.35 -6.03 -8.85
CA THR A 38 -0.30 -6.36 -10.12
C THR A 38 -0.68 -5.08 -10.88
N PRO A 39 -0.89 -5.14 -12.21
CA PRO A 39 -1.25 -3.97 -13.00
C PRO A 39 -2.55 -3.28 -12.57
N GLU A 40 -3.46 -3.98 -11.89
CA GLU A 40 -4.77 -3.47 -11.47
C GLU A 40 -4.75 -2.95 -10.02
N LYS A 41 -3.68 -3.22 -9.27
CA LYS A 41 -3.59 -2.93 -7.85
C LYS A 41 -3.36 -1.44 -7.61
N ILE A 42 -4.22 -0.85 -6.80
CA ILE A 42 -4.10 0.51 -6.30
C ILE A 42 -3.40 0.47 -4.95
N TRP A 43 -2.45 1.39 -4.75
CA TRP A 43 -1.67 1.44 -3.52
C TRP A 43 -1.80 2.78 -2.81
N GLY A 44 -2.05 2.73 -1.50
CA GLY A 44 -1.87 3.86 -0.59
C GLY A 44 -0.55 3.69 0.16
N ILE A 45 0.30 4.72 0.17
CA ILE A 45 1.57 4.70 0.90
C ILE A 45 1.63 5.89 1.84
N LEU A 46 1.74 5.62 3.14
CA LEU A 46 1.97 6.62 4.16
C LEU A 46 3.48 6.79 4.37
N LYS A 47 3.95 8.04 4.30
CA LYS A 47 5.37 8.37 4.35
C LYS A 47 5.69 9.33 5.48
N GLU A 48 6.88 9.15 6.04
CA GLU A 48 7.51 10.08 6.96
C GLU A 48 9.00 10.19 6.62
N ASN A 49 9.51 11.42 6.50
CA ASN A 49 10.89 11.69 6.09
C ASN A 49 11.31 10.88 4.84
N ASP A 50 10.45 10.88 3.83
CA ASP A 50 10.58 10.14 2.55
C ASP A 50 10.69 8.61 2.66
N LYS A 51 10.47 8.04 3.85
CA LYS A 51 10.39 6.58 4.06
C LYS A 51 8.95 6.14 4.18
N ALA A 52 8.62 5.00 3.57
CA ALA A 52 7.32 4.37 3.76
C ALA A 52 7.21 3.79 5.18
N ILE A 53 6.21 4.23 5.93
CA ILE A 53 5.91 3.79 7.29
C ILE A 53 4.63 2.96 7.39
N GLY A 54 3.87 2.90 6.30
CA GLY A 54 2.69 2.06 6.16
C GLY A 54 2.20 2.05 4.72
N PHE A 55 1.43 1.03 4.38
CA PHE A 55 0.82 0.91 3.07
C PHE A 55 -0.55 0.22 3.15
N SER A 56 -1.35 0.42 2.12
CA SER A 56 -2.53 -0.37 1.84
C SER A 56 -2.58 -0.68 0.36
N SER A 57 -3.25 -1.77 0.00
CA SER A 57 -3.59 -2.05 -1.38
C SER A 57 -5.03 -2.49 -1.53
N TYR A 58 -5.60 -2.20 -2.69
CA TYR A 58 -6.90 -2.73 -3.09
C TYR A 58 -7.00 -2.79 -4.61
N THR A 59 -7.92 -3.62 -5.10
CA THR A 59 -8.22 -3.76 -6.52
C THR A 59 -9.72 -3.55 -6.74
N VAL A 60 -10.08 -2.84 -7.81
CA VAL A 60 -11.47 -2.72 -8.23
C VAL A 60 -11.79 -3.85 -9.19
N ALA A 61 -12.58 -4.81 -8.73
CA ALA A 61 -13.04 -5.95 -9.52
C ALA A 61 -14.46 -5.75 -10.04
N LYS A 62 -14.91 -6.59 -10.99
CA LYS A 62 -16.27 -6.48 -11.56
C LYS A 62 -17.40 -6.60 -10.52
N LYS A 63 -17.16 -7.32 -9.42
CA LYS A 63 -18.16 -7.63 -8.38
C LYS A 63 -17.98 -6.80 -7.11
N GLY A 64 -17.08 -5.83 -7.10
CA GLY A 64 -16.79 -5.02 -5.92
C GLY A 64 -15.31 -4.74 -5.75
N ILE A 65 -14.91 -4.46 -4.51
CA ILE A 65 -13.54 -4.08 -4.18
C ILE A 65 -12.90 -5.19 -3.37
N GLU A 66 -11.72 -5.62 -3.80
CA GLU A 66 -10.89 -6.56 -3.09
C GLU A 66 -9.83 -5.78 -2.31
N LEU A 67 -9.92 -5.81 -0.99
CA LEU A 67 -8.87 -5.28 -0.12
C LEU A 67 -7.69 -6.25 -0.13
N GLY A 68 -6.52 -5.73 -0.47
CA GLY A 68 -5.26 -6.45 -0.30
C GLY A 68 -4.65 -6.19 1.07
N GLU A 69 -3.32 -6.27 1.15
CA GLU A 69 -2.60 -6.07 2.39
C GLU A 69 -2.73 -4.62 2.90
N ILE A 70 -2.94 -4.48 4.21
CA ILE A 70 -2.91 -3.21 4.94
C ILE A 70 -1.92 -3.35 6.09
N TYR A 71 -0.93 -2.47 6.14
CA TYR A 71 0.15 -2.53 7.11
C TYR A 71 0.58 -1.14 7.60
N GLY A 72 0.95 -1.06 8.87
CA GLY A 72 1.59 0.10 9.49
C GLY A 72 2.68 -0.35 10.47
N LEU A 73 3.76 0.44 10.59
CA LEU A 73 4.84 0.15 11.55
C LEU A 73 4.37 0.25 13.02
N THR A 74 3.37 1.08 13.30
CA THR A 74 2.66 1.16 14.59
C THR A 74 1.17 0.93 14.39
N GLU A 75 0.45 0.66 15.48
CA GLU A 75 -1.00 0.53 15.46
C GLU A 75 -1.68 1.83 15.00
N GLU A 76 -1.21 3.01 15.43
CA GLU A 76 -1.81 4.28 14.98
C GLU A 76 -1.65 4.46 13.46
N ILE A 77 -0.49 4.12 12.92
CA ILE A 77 -0.24 4.17 11.48
C ILE A 77 -1.15 3.19 10.74
N TRP A 78 -1.31 1.97 11.26
CA TRP A 78 -2.18 0.95 10.67
C TRP A 78 -3.64 1.43 10.64
N VAL A 79 -4.17 1.93 11.75
CA VAL A 79 -5.53 2.49 11.84
C VAL A 79 -5.70 3.63 10.84
N GLN A 80 -4.72 4.55 10.80
CA GLN A 80 -4.78 5.70 9.91
C GLN A 80 -4.83 5.26 8.44
N ILE A 81 -3.98 4.33 8.00
CA ILE A 81 -4.00 3.90 6.60
C ILE A 81 -5.25 3.08 6.26
N ALA A 82 -5.75 2.25 7.18
CA ALA A 82 -6.99 1.52 7.00
C ALA A 82 -8.18 2.48 6.79
N LEU A 83 -8.36 3.46 7.68
CA LEU A 83 -9.43 4.45 7.57
C LEU A 83 -9.34 5.28 6.29
N ASN A 84 -8.13 5.70 5.90
CA ASN A 84 -7.95 6.43 4.64
C ASN A 84 -8.26 5.57 3.41
N THR A 85 -8.00 4.26 3.48
CA THR A 85 -8.33 3.33 2.41
C THR A 85 -9.82 3.17 2.24
N LEU A 86 -10.55 2.96 3.34
CA LEU A 86 -12.01 2.88 3.32
C LEU A 86 -12.64 4.18 2.80
N LYS A 87 -12.18 5.35 3.27
CA LYS A 87 -12.62 6.66 2.76
C LYS A 87 -12.30 6.89 1.29
N LYS A 88 -11.25 6.25 0.77
CA LYS A 88 -10.86 6.38 -0.63
C LYS A 88 -11.70 5.48 -1.54
N ILE A 89 -12.12 4.33 -1.02
CA ILE A 89 -12.99 3.36 -1.68
C ILE A 89 -14.44 3.87 -1.77
N ASP A 90 -14.92 4.56 -0.73
CA ASP A 90 -16.29 5.09 -0.65
C ASP A 90 -16.54 6.32 -1.56
N LYS A 91 -15.51 6.83 -2.24
CA LYS A 91 -15.56 7.99 -3.13
C LYS A 91 -15.41 7.59 -4.59
#